data_AF-A0A2E7SVI5-F1
#
_entry.id   AF-A0A2E7SVI5-F1
#
_cell.length_a   1.000
_cell.length_b   1.000
_cell.length_c   1.000
_cell.angle_alpha   90.00
_cell.angle_beta   90.00
_cell.angle_gamma   90.00
#
_symmetry.space_group_name_H-M   'P 1'
#
loop_
_entity.id
_entity.type
_entity.pdbx_description
1 polymer ?
#
loop_
_entity_poly.entity_id
_entity_poly.type
_entity_poly.pdbx_seq_one_letter_code
_entity_poly.pdbx_strand_id
1 'polypeptide(L)'
;MLIHSLMAGTVIILILGSNEVQQLIGLLVGLISLNLILLMIDILVPHRSIDNRKTVFMMKRGYFFLWSTAGILIGNLLPLLMIVGDYGTPITILAGLFVLLGIFLTEYVRVYAPQIVSLS
;
A
#
# COMPACT_ATOMS: atom_id res chain seq x y z
N MET A 1 -1.19 0.26 -8.89
CA MET A 1 -1.28 1.40 -9.85
C MET A 1 -2.46 2.32 -9.61
N LEU A 2 -3.70 2.06 -10.10
CA LEU A 2 -4.81 3.05 -10.00
C LEU A 2 -5.10 3.49 -8.55
N ILE A 3 -5.33 2.55 -7.63
CA ILE A 3 -5.61 2.86 -6.23
C ILE A 3 -4.46 3.66 -5.59
N HIS A 4 -3.21 3.27 -5.85
CA HIS A 4 -2.06 4.02 -5.37
C HIS A 4 -1.98 5.45 -5.92
N SER A 5 -2.32 5.69 -7.20
CA SER A 5 -2.37 7.05 -7.74
C SER A 5 -3.44 7.91 -7.07
N LEU A 6 -4.61 7.35 -6.78
CA LEU A 6 -5.67 8.05 -6.05
C LEU A 6 -5.26 8.33 -4.60
N MET A 7 -4.63 7.36 -3.92
CA MET A 7 -4.11 7.52 -2.56
C MET A 7 -3.06 8.63 -2.50
N ALA A 8 -2.07 8.58 -3.40
CA ALA A 8 -1.02 9.58 -3.47
C ALA A 8 -1.59 10.97 -3.76
N GLY A 9 -2.48 11.10 -4.75
CA GLY A 9 -3.14 12.38 -5.05
C GLY A 9 -3.93 12.93 -3.86
N THR A 10 -4.67 12.08 -3.16
CA THR A 10 -5.43 12.47 -1.96
C THR A 10 -4.51 12.98 -0.85
N VAL A 11 -3.37 12.30 -0.60
CA VAL A 11 -2.37 12.73 0.38
C VAL A 11 -1.77 14.08 0.00
N ILE A 12 -1.42 14.29 -1.27
CA ILE A 12 -0.84 15.57 -1.72
C ILE A 12 -1.85 16.71 -1.56
N ILE A 13 -3.13 16.51 -1.89
CA ILE A 13 -4.17 17.53 -1.69
C ILE A 13 -4.34 17.87 -0.20
N LEU A 14 -4.31 16.86 0.69
CA LEU A 14 -4.35 17.08 2.14
C LEU A 14 -3.17 17.90 2.64
N ILE A 15 -1.95 17.67 2.10
CA ILE A 15 -0.75 18.43 2.47
C ILE A 15 -0.82 19.88 1.98
N LEU A 16 -1.30 20.11 0.76
CA LEU A 16 -1.42 21.45 0.17
C LEU A 16 -2.51 22.30 0.84
N GLY A 17 -3.42 21.67 1.58
CA GLY A 17 -4.56 22.31 2.19
C GLY A 17 -5.76 22.33 1.24
N SER A 18 -6.90 21.90 1.75
CA SER A 18 -8.20 21.90 1.06
C SER A 18 -9.28 22.29 2.05
N ASN A 19 -10.39 22.85 1.56
CA ASN A 19 -11.55 23.12 2.40
C ASN A 19 -12.35 21.83 2.71
N GLU A 20 -12.18 20.79 1.89
CA GLU A 20 -12.91 19.52 1.98
C GLU A 20 -12.08 18.42 2.71
N VAL A 21 -11.44 18.79 3.82
CA VAL A 21 -10.50 17.89 4.54
C VAL A 21 -11.17 16.59 4.97
N GLN A 22 -12.38 16.65 5.52
CA GLN A 22 -13.06 15.46 6.05
C GLN A 22 -13.42 14.47 4.93
N GLN A 23 -13.86 14.96 3.78
CA GLN A 23 -14.18 14.13 2.62
C GLN A 23 -12.92 13.48 2.04
N LEU A 24 -11.80 14.21 1.97
CA LEU A 24 -10.52 13.67 1.53
C LEU A 24 -9.98 12.61 2.51
N ILE A 25 -10.14 12.80 3.81
CA ILE A 25 -9.80 11.78 4.82
C ILE A 25 -10.67 10.53 4.63
N GLY A 26 -11.99 10.69 4.49
CA GLY A 26 -12.89 9.57 4.23
C GLY A 26 -12.54 8.81 2.95
N LEU A 27 -12.20 9.53 1.88
CA LEU A 27 -11.71 8.94 0.64
C LEU A 27 -10.40 8.17 0.85
N LEU A 28 -9.43 8.76 1.56
CA LEU A 28 -8.15 8.12 1.83
C LEU A 28 -8.32 6.82 2.64
N VAL A 29 -9.16 6.83 3.67
CA VAL A 29 -9.50 5.63 4.46
C VAL A 29 -10.11 4.54 3.58
N GLY A 30 -11.08 4.91 2.73
CA GLY A 30 -11.69 3.97 1.78
C GLY A 30 -10.68 3.38 0.80
N LEU A 31 -9.78 4.20 0.27
CA LEU A 31 -8.74 3.77 -0.66
C LEU A 31 -7.69 2.86 0.00
N ILE A 32 -7.22 3.19 1.21
CA ILE A 32 -6.29 2.32 1.96
C ILE A 32 -6.95 0.97 2.25
N SER A 33 -8.22 0.98 2.68
CA SER A 33 -8.97 -0.24 2.97
C SER A 33 -9.12 -1.12 1.73
N LEU A 34 -9.48 -0.52 0.59
CA LEU A 34 -9.56 -1.22 -0.69
C LEU A 34 -8.19 -1.75 -1.13
N ASN A 35 -7.12 -0.97 -0.96
CA ASN A 35 -5.76 -1.40 -1.29
C ASN A 35 -5.34 -2.63 -0.48
N LEU A 36 -5.61 -2.65 0.82
CA LEU A 36 -5.34 -3.80 1.70
C LEU A 36 -6.09 -5.06 1.23
N ILE A 37 -7.37 -4.93 0.85
CA ILE A 37 -8.15 -6.06 0.32
C ILE A 37 -7.52 -6.60 -0.96
N LEU A 38 -7.15 -5.70 -1.90
CA LEU A 38 -6.51 -6.10 -3.16
C LEU A 38 -5.15 -6.78 -2.93
N LEU A 39 -4.33 -6.25 -2.02
CA LEU A 39 -3.05 -6.86 -1.62
C LEU A 39 -3.26 -8.25 -1.00
N MET A 40 -4.26 -8.41 -0.14
CA MET A 40 -4.61 -9.70 0.44
C MET A 40 -5.02 -10.71 -0.63
N ILE A 41 -5.88 -10.31 -1.58
CA ILE A 41 -6.29 -11.17 -2.69
C ILE A 41 -5.07 -11.62 -3.50
N ASP A 42 -4.18 -10.69 -3.85
CA ASP A 42 -2.98 -10.95 -4.67
C ASP A 42 -2.03 -11.97 -4.01
N ILE A 43 -1.91 -11.88 -2.69
CA ILE A 43 -1.02 -12.72 -1.87
C ILE A 43 -1.68 -14.07 -1.53
N LEU A 44 -2.99 -14.11 -1.29
CA LEU A 44 -3.68 -15.32 -0.80
C LEU A 44 -4.22 -16.20 -1.93
N VAL A 45 -4.65 -15.63 -3.05
CA VAL A 45 -5.23 -16.40 -4.16
C VAL A 45 -4.15 -17.24 -4.83
N PRO A 46 -4.35 -18.57 -4.96
CA PRO A 46 -3.40 -19.44 -5.63
C PRO A 46 -3.28 -19.11 -7.12
N HIS A 47 -2.03 -18.93 -7.57
CA HIS A 47 -1.75 -18.66 -8.99
C HIS A 47 -1.49 -19.95 -9.77
N ARG A 48 -1.96 -19.98 -11.03
CA ARG A 48 -1.84 -21.16 -11.92
C ARG A 48 -0.44 -21.33 -12.50
N SER A 49 0.27 -20.25 -12.83
CA SER A 49 1.64 -20.33 -13.35
C SER A 49 2.65 -20.63 -12.25
N ILE A 50 3.71 -21.37 -12.60
CA ILE A 50 4.83 -21.65 -11.70
C ILE A 50 5.52 -20.33 -11.30
N ASP A 51 5.66 -19.41 -12.25
CA ASP A 51 6.37 -18.14 -12.04
C ASP A 51 5.66 -17.23 -11.05
N ASN A 52 4.33 -17.13 -11.12
CA ASN A 52 3.57 -16.35 -10.16
C ASN A 52 3.63 -16.98 -8.76
N ARG A 53 3.63 -18.32 -8.65
CA ARG A 53 3.81 -18.98 -7.34
C ARG A 53 5.18 -18.70 -6.74
N LYS A 54 6.25 -18.76 -7.54
CA LYS A 54 7.61 -18.40 -7.11
C LYS A 54 7.68 -16.94 -6.67
N THR A 55 7.07 -16.04 -7.44
CA THR A 55 6.99 -14.60 -7.13
C THR A 55 6.31 -14.37 -5.78
N VAL A 56 5.11 -14.92 -5.57
CA VAL A 56 4.39 -14.80 -4.29
C VAL A 56 5.17 -15.44 -3.14
N PHE A 57 5.87 -16.54 -3.38
CA PHE A 57 6.76 -17.14 -2.38
C PHE A 57 7.88 -16.17 -1.97
N MET A 58 8.53 -15.51 -2.94
CA MET A 58 9.58 -14.51 -2.66
C MET A 58 9.04 -13.33 -1.85
N MET A 59 7.80 -12.90 -2.11
CA MET A 59 7.13 -11.85 -1.34
C MET A 59 6.71 -12.30 0.07
N LYS A 60 6.30 -13.56 0.26
CA LYS A 60 5.83 -14.08 1.55
C LYS A 60 6.92 -14.54 2.51
N ARG A 61 8.02 -15.09 1.98
CA ARG A 61 9.06 -15.76 2.78
C ARG A 61 10.48 -15.64 2.23
N GLY A 62 10.65 -15.12 1.02
CA GLY A 62 11.96 -15.03 0.37
C GLY A 62 12.58 -13.65 0.48
N TYR A 63 13.42 -13.32 -0.51
CA TYR A 63 14.20 -12.09 -0.53
C TYR A 63 13.37 -10.82 -0.36
N PHE A 64 12.14 -10.76 -0.87
CA PHE A 64 11.31 -9.54 -0.79
C PHE A 64 10.42 -9.48 0.46
N PHE A 65 10.52 -10.43 1.38
CA PHE A 65 9.62 -10.53 2.53
C PHE A 65 9.57 -9.26 3.40
N LEU A 66 10.73 -8.71 3.75
CA LEU A 66 10.80 -7.53 4.63
C LEU A 66 10.13 -6.32 3.96
N TRP A 67 10.43 -6.06 2.69
CA TRP A 67 9.88 -4.96 1.91
C TRP A 67 8.37 -5.12 1.69
N SER A 68 7.91 -6.33 1.36
CA SER A 68 6.48 -6.63 1.17
C SER A 68 5.71 -6.41 2.46
N THR A 69 6.25 -6.90 3.58
CA THR A 69 5.63 -6.79 4.90
C THR A 69 5.65 -5.34 5.38
N ALA A 70 6.75 -4.61 5.18
CA ALA A 70 6.85 -3.20 5.50
C ALA A 70 5.84 -2.36 4.70
N GLY A 71 5.68 -2.62 3.40
CA GLY A 71 4.68 -1.93 2.58
C GLY A 71 3.24 -2.15 3.08
N ILE A 72 2.91 -3.36 3.55
CA ILE A 72 1.59 -3.67 4.11
C ILE A 72 1.40 -3.04 5.50
N LEU A 73 2.37 -3.24 6.40
CA LEU A 73 2.24 -2.82 7.79
C LEU A 73 2.44 -1.30 7.95
N ILE A 74 3.61 -0.80 7.53
CA ILE A 74 3.99 0.61 7.69
C ILE A 74 3.25 1.47 6.67
N GLY A 75 3.03 0.94 5.46
CA GLY A 75 2.45 1.69 4.35
C GLY A 75 0.94 1.76 4.31
N ASN A 76 0.23 0.85 5.00
CA ASN A 76 -1.23 0.78 4.93
C ASN A 76 -1.86 0.60 6.31
N LEU A 77 -1.50 -0.47 7.05
CA LEU A 77 -2.16 -0.77 8.33
C LEU A 77 -1.92 0.31 9.38
N LEU A 78 -0.66 0.75 9.55
CA LEU A 78 -0.30 1.80 10.50
C LEU A 78 -0.98 3.14 10.16
N PRO A 79 -0.91 3.68 8.92
CA PRO A 79 -1.63 4.89 8.53
C PRO A 79 -3.13 4.79 8.75
N LEU A 80 -3.74 3.65 8.45
CA LEU A 80 -5.17 3.44 8.66
C LEU A 80 -5.54 3.59 10.14
N LEU A 81 -4.79 2.97 11.04
CA LEU A 81 -4.99 3.09 12.48
C LEU A 81 -4.77 4.52 12.98
N MET A 82 -3.75 5.21 12.45
CA MET A 82 -3.48 6.62 12.78
C MET A 82 -4.63 7.54 12.35
N ILE A 83 -5.26 7.29 11.21
CA ILE A 83 -6.34 8.14 10.71
C ILE A 83 -7.65 7.84 11.45
N VAL A 84 -7.98 6.56 11.67
CA VAL A 84 -9.22 6.13 12.33
C VAL A 84 -9.25 6.50 13.82
N GLY A 85 -8.09 6.61 14.46
CA GLY A 85 -7.98 7.07 15.86
C GLY A 85 -8.28 8.56 16.07
N ASP A 86 -8.56 9.31 14.99
CA ASP A 86 -8.93 10.73 15.00
C ASP A 86 -7.96 11.63 15.80
N TYR A 87 -6.66 11.42 15.62
CA TYR A 87 -5.63 12.16 16.34
C TYR A 87 -5.35 13.58 15.79
N GLY A 88 -6.22 14.10 14.90
CA GLY A 88 -6.12 15.44 14.32
C GLY A 88 -5.18 15.59 13.11
N THR A 89 -5.19 16.79 12.53
CA THR A 89 -4.58 17.10 11.22
C THR A 89 -3.08 16.79 11.10
N PRO A 90 -2.21 17.11 12.08
CA PRO A 90 -0.78 16.80 11.96
C PRO A 90 -0.49 15.30 11.86
N ILE A 91 -1.25 14.49 12.58
CA ILE A 91 -1.08 13.03 12.59
C ILE A 91 -1.63 12.43 11.29
N THR A 92 -2.73 12.96 10.76
CA THR A 92 -3.24 12.59 9.44
C THR A 92 -2.22 12.87 8.33
N ILE A 93 -1.53 14.01 8.38
CA ILE A 93 -0.48 14.35 7.41
C ILE A 93 0.68 13.34 7.53
N LEU A 94 1.13 13.04 8.74
CA LEU A 94 2.18 12.03 8.98
C LEU A 94 1.76 10.64 8.47
N ALA A 95 0.51 10.24 8.71
CA ALA A 95 -0.05 9.00 8.16
C ALA A 95 -0.01 9.01 6.63
N GLY A 96 -0.34 10.14 5.99
CA GLY A 96 -0.20 10.32 4.54
C GLY A 96 1.22 10.11 4.03
N LEU A 97 2.25 10.60 4.74
CA LEU A 97 3.64 10.35 4.37
C LEU A 97 4.01 8.86 4.44
N PHE A 98 3.53 8.16 5.46
CA PHE A 98 3.69 6.71 5.55
C PHE A 98 2.96 5.98 4.42
N VAL A 99 1.79 6.46 3.98
CA VAL A 99 1.10 5.94 2.79
C VAL A 99 1.98 6.05 1.54
N LEU A 100 2.61 7.21 1.31
CA LEU A 100 3.51 7.41 0.16
C LEU A 100 4.71 6.46 0.20
N LEU A 101 5.33 6.28 1.37
CA LEU A 101 6.39 5.30 1.58
C LEU A 101 5.90 3.86 1.30
N GLY A 102 4.69 3.55 1.77
CA GLY A 102 4.01 2.29 1.52
C GLY A 102 3.81 1.97 0.05
N ILE A 103 3.36 2.96 -0.72
CA ILE A 103 3.19 2.86 -2.17
C ILE A 103 4.54 2.52 -2.82
N PHE A 104 5.61 3.25 -2.47
CA PHE A 104 6.94 2.99 -3.00
C PHE A 104 7.40 1.55 -2.71
N LEU A 105 7.31 1.09 -1.46
CA LEU A 105 7.73 -0.25 -1.07
C LEU A 105 6.91 -1.34 -1.77
N THR A 106 5.59 -1.14 -1.86
CA THR A 106 4.69 -2.12 -2.47
C THR A 106 4.94 -2.23 -3.97
N GLU A 107 5.12 -1.10 -4.67
CA GLU A 107 5.40 -1.12 -6.12
C GLU A 107 6.83 -1.59 -6.42
N TYR A 108 7.81 -1.27 -5.58
CA TYR A 108 9.14 -1.87 -5.67
C TYR A 108 9.06 -3.40 -5.67
N VAL A 109 8.37 -3.98 -4.69
CA VAL A 109 8.23 -5.44 -4.61
C VAL A 109 7.45 -6.00 -5.81
N ARG A 110 6.34 -5.37 -6.21
CA ARG A 110 5.51 -5.84 -7.32
C ARG A 110 6.20 -5.80 -8.67
N VAL A 111 7.07 -4.82 -8.91
CA VAL A 111 7.79 -4.68 -10.17
C VAL A 111 9.01 -5.61 -10.20
N TYR A 112 9.80 -5.65 -9.13
CA TYR A 112 11.08 -6.39 -9.14
C TYR A 112 10.93 -7.89 -8.87
N ALA A 113 9.99 -8.32 -8.02
CA ALA A 113 9.86 -9.74 -7.67
C ALA A 113 9.58 -10.66 -8.88
N PRO A 114 8.69 -10.32 -9.83
CA PRO A 114 8.50 -11.13 -11.04
C PRO A 114 9.72 -11.19 -11.95
N GLN A 115 10.53 -10.13 -12.00
CA GLN A 115 11.66 -10.02 -12.94
C GLN A 115 12.87 -10.90 -12.55
N ILE A 116 12.99 -11.24 -11.26
CA ILE A 116 14.05 -12.13 -10.75
C ILE A 116 13.70 -13.60 -10.96
N VAL A 117 12.42 -13.92 -11.12
CA VAL A 117 11.99 -15.28 -11.44
C VAL A 117 12.35 -15.57 -12.89
N SER A 118 13.26 -16.53 -13.09
CA SER A 118 13.63 -17.01 -14.43
C SER A 118 12.38 -17.45 -15.18
N LEU A 119 12.14 -16.88 -16.36
CA LEU A 119 11.14 -17.37 -17.29
C LEU A 119 11.58 -18.77 -17.72
N SER A 120 10.85 -19.80 -17.29
CA SER A 120 11.09 -21.21 -17.66
C SER A 120 10.26 -21.61 -18.86
#